data_AF-A0AAD4Z9F5-F1
#
_entry.id   AF-A0AAD4Z9F5-F1
#
_cell.length_a   1.000
_cell.length_b   1.000
_cell.length_c   1.000
_cell.angle_alpha   90.00
_cell.angle_beta   90.00
_cell.angle_gamma   90.00
#
_symmetry.space_group_name_H-M   'P 1'
#
loop_
_entity.id
_entity.type
_entity.pdbx_description
1 polymer ?
#
loop_
_entity_poly.entity_id
_entity_poly.type
_entity_poly.pdbx_seq_one_letter_code
_entity_poly.pdbx_strand_id
1 'polypeptide(L)'
;MGSEVRASHELLQAQAHIWNHIFSFINSMSLKCAVQLGIPDVIQKHGQPITLSELVSALPISPTKAHFIPRLMRILVHSGFFAQESLSGGEQGYVLTDASALLLKDNPMSPRPFLLAMLNPILTDPWQYLTTWFQNDFPKIRRFMWCMG
;
A
#
# COMPACT_ATOMS: atom_id res chain seq x y z
N MET A 1 23.53 -13.86 -31.63
CA MET A 1 22.20 -14.44 -31.35
C MET A 1 22.00 -14.89 -29.88
N GLY A 2 22.66 -15.95 -29.37
CA GLY A 2 22.43 -16.41 -27.98
C GLY A 2 22.89 -15.44 -26.87
N SER A 3 23.99 -14.72 -27.10
CA SER A 3 24.50 -13.69 -26.19
C SER A 3 23.66 -12.41 -26.18
N GLU A 4 23.14 -11.98 -27.33
CA GLU A 4 22.29 -10.78 -27.47
C GLU A 4 20.91 -10.96 -26.84
N VAL A 5 20.32 -12.16 -26.95
CA VAL A 5 19.03 -12.48 -26.30
C VAL A 5 19.20 -12.49 -24.78
N ARG A 6 20.31 -13.04 -24.28
CA ARG A 6 20.63 -13.03 -22.84
C ARG A 6 20.87 -11.61 -22.32
N ALA A 7 21.64 -10.79 -23.03
CA ALA A 7 21.86 -9.39 -22.67
C ALA A 7 20.56 -8.58 -22.66
N SER A 8 19.67 -8.81 -23.64
CA SER A 8 18.35 -8.17 -23.68
C SER A 8 17.45 -8.56 -22.50
N HIS A 9 17.48 -9.83 -22.10
CA HIS A 9 16.71 -10.31 -20.95
C HIS A 9 17.24 -9.73 -19.62
N GLU A 10 18.56 -9.70 -19.44
CA GLU A 10 19.20 -9.10 -18.26
C GLU A 10 18.88 -7.60 -18.15
N LEU A 11 18.87 -6.87 -19.27
CA LEU A 11 18.47 -5.45 -19.30
C LEU A 11 17.00 -5.25 -18.89
N LEU A 12 16.09 -6.07 -19.40
CA LEU A 12 14.66 -6.00 -19.05
C LEU A 12 14.43 -6.25 -17.55
N GLN A 13 15.14 -7.23 -16.97
CA GLN A 13 15.08 -7.50 -15.54
C GLN A 13 15.59 -6.32 -14.71
N ALA A 14 16.71 -5.71 -15.11
CA ALA A 14 17.23 -4.52 -14.46
C ALA A 14 16.24 -3.35 -14.52
N GLN A 15 15.59 -3.15 -15.68
CA GLN A 15 14.58 -2.11 -15.84
C GLN A 15 13.33 -2.36 -14.97
N ALA A 16 12.85 -3.61 -14.93
CA ALA A 16 11.73 -3.99 -14.05
C ALA A 16 12.08 -3.77 -12.57
N HIS A 17 13.32 -4.09 -12.17
CA HIS A 17 13.80 -3.85 -10.80
C HIS A 17 13.75 -2.35 -10.44
N ILE A 18 14.25 -1.48 -11.32
CA ILE A 18 14.20 -0.02 -11.13
C ILE A 18 12.75 0.46 -11.02
N TRP A 19 11.87 0.02 -11.93
CA TRP A 19 10.46 0.43 -11.90
C TRP A 19 9.74 -0.04 -10.63
N ASN A 20 9.99 -1.27 -10.19
CA ASN A 20 9.43 -1.79 -8.94
C ASN A 20 9.86 -0.94 -7.74
N HIS A 21 11.13 -0.51 -7.72
CA HIS A 21 11.63 0.36 -6.66
C HIS A 21 10.98 1.76 -6.72
N ILE A 22 10.96 2.40 -7.90
CA ILE A 22 10.34 3.72 -8.12
C ILE A 22 8.86 3.72 -7.70
N PHE A 23 8.12 2.66 -8.01
CA PHE A 23 6.69 2.60 -7.72
C PHE A 23 6.34 1.97 -6.36
N SER A 24 7.31 1.45 -5.62
CA SER A 24 7.07 0.79 -4.32
C SER A 24 6.36 1.70 -3.30
N PHE A 25 6.61 3.01 -3.32
CA PHE A 25 5.93 3.97 -2.43
C PHE A 25 4.41 4.02 -2.66
N ILE A 26 3.95 3.75 -3.88
CA ILE A 26 2.52 3.71 -4.21
C ILE A 26 1.85 2.61 -3.40
N ASN A 27 2.49 1.45 -3.23
CA ASN A 27 1.96 0.35 -2.44
C ASN A 27 1.80 0.77 -0.96
N SER A 28 2.84 1.38 -0.38
CA SER A 28 2.82 1.87 1.00
C SER A 28 1.73 2.93 1.22
N MET A 29 1.62 3.93 0.34
CA MET A 29 0.62 4.98 0.45
C MET A 29 -0.80 4.48 0.15
N SER A 30 -0.96 3.50 -0.74
CA SER A 30 -2.24 2.83 -0.97
C SER A 30 -2.70 2.08 0.26
N LEU A 31 -1.79 1.37 0.95
CA LEU A 31 -2.09 0.68 2.21
C LEU A 31 -2.49 1.66 3.31
N LYS A 32 -1.73 2.74 3.48
CA LYS A 32 -2.08 3.83 4.41
C LYS A 32 -3.49 4.35 4.14
N CYS A 33 -3.80 4.63 2.87
CA CYS A 33 -5.12 5.10 2.44
C CYS A 33 -6.22 4.09 2.82
N ALA A 34 -6.04 2.81 2.51
CA ALA A 34 -7.02 1.76 2.85
C ALA A 34 -7.30 1.67 4.35
N VAL A 35 -6.25 1.75 5.17
CA VAL A 35 -6.36 1.73 6.64
C VAL A 35 -7.08 2.99 7.15
N GLN A 36 -6.77 4.17 6.60
CA GLN A 36 -7.43 5.43 6.97
C GLN A 36 -8.90 5.46 6.56
N LEU A 37 -9.24 4.92 5.39
CA LEU A 37 -10.62 4.76 4.91
C LEU A 37 -11.39 3.68 5.70
N GLY A 38 -10.71 2.83 6.46
CA GLY A 38 -11.33 1.75 7.23
C GLY A 38 -11.74 0.55 6.39
N ILE A 39 -11.12 0.34 5.21
CA ILE A 39 -11.43 -0.78 4.31
C ILE A 39 -11.33 -2.14 5.04
N PRO A 40 -10.25 -2.45 5.80
CA PRO A 40 -10.17 -3.74 6.50
C PRO A 40 -11.34 -3.95 7.46
N ASP A 41 -11.70 -2.91 8.21
CA ASP A 41 -12.76 -2.95 9.22
C ASP A 41 -14.15 -3.12 8.57
N VAL A 42 -14.39 -2.49 7.41
CA VAL A 42 -15.62 -2.64 6.63
C VAL A 42 -15.78 -4.07 6.13
N ILE A 43 -14.73 -4.66 5.56
CA ILE A 43 -14.76 -6.05 5.08
C ILE A 43 -15.00 -7.01 6.26
N GLN A 44 -14.29 -6.81 7.39
CA GLN A 44 -14.48 -7.63 8.59
C GLN A 44 -15.92 -7.57 9.12
N LYS A 45 -16.51 -6.37 9.17
CA LYS A 45 -17.88 -6.17 9.66
C LYS A 45 -18.92 -6.78 8.73
N HIS A 46 -18.65 -6.85 7.42
CA HIS A 46 -19.53 -7.50 6.46
C HIS A 46 -19.60 -9.03 6.67
N GLY A 47 -18.51 -9.65 7.12
CA GLY A 47 -18.47 -11.06 7.54
C GLY A 47 -18.47 -12.10 6.41
N GLN A 48 -18.60 -11.66 5.16
CA GLN A 48 -18.57 -12.48 3.95
C GLN A 48 -17.88 -11.67 2.82
N PRO A 49 -17.49 -12.29 1.68
CA PRO A 49 -16.85 -11.54 0.60
C PRO A 49 -17.73 -10.37 0.16
N ILE A 50 -17.17 -9.16 0.18
CA ILE A 50 -17.93 -7.92 -0.11
C ILE A 50 -17.79 -7.55 -1.58
N THR A 51 -18.89 -7.24 -2.25
CA THR A 51 -18.80 -6.75 -3.63
C THR A 51 -18.18 -5.35 -3.68
N LEU A 52 -17.68 -4.96 -4.85
CA LEU A 52 -17.17 -3.60 -5.06
C LEU A 52 -18.23 -2.53 -4.76
N SER A 53 -19.49 -2.77 -5.13
CA SER A 53 -20.60 -1.82 -4.93
C SER A 53 -20.91 -1.62 -3.45
N GLU A 54 -21.01 -2.73 -2.70
CA GLU A 54 -21.23 -2.71 -1.25
C GLU A 54 -20.05 -2.06 -0.50
N LEU A 55 -18.82 -2.35 -0.94
CA LEU A 55 -17.64 -1.72 -0.35
C LEU A 55 -17.67 -0.21 -0.56
N VAL A 56 -17.94 0.26 -1.78
CA VAL A 56 -18.03 1.70 -2.10
C VAL A 56 -19.13 2.38 -1.30
N SER A 57 -20.29 1.74 -1.12
CA SER A 57 -21.42 2.33 -0.37
C SER A 57 -21.17 2.38 1.14
N ALA A 58 -20.37 1.46 1.67
CA ALA A 58 -20.01 1.43 3.09
C ALA A 58 -18.87 2.39 3.46
N LEU A 59 -18.08 2.87 2.49
CA LEU A 59 -16.94 3.74 2.75
C LEU A 59 -17.34 5.22 2.85
N PRO A 60 -16.71 6.00 3.76
CA PRO A 60 -16.97 7.42 3.92
C PRO A 60 -16.28 8.25 2.82
N ILE A 61 -16.65 8.04 1.56
CA ILE A 61 -16.02 8.67 0.39
C ILE A 61 -16.99 9.53 -0.42
N SER A 62 -16.46 10.51 -1.13
CA SER A 62 -17.25 11.34 -2.04
C SER A 62 -17.69 10.51 -3.26
N PRO A 63 -18.97 10.59 -3.68
CA PRO A 63 -19.47 9.86 -4.85
C PRO A 63 -18.66 10.13 -6.13
N THR A 64 -18.15 11.35 -6.31
CA THR A 64 -17.33 11.72 -7.48
C THR A 64 -15.97 11.00 -7.52
N LYS A 65 -15.51 10.45 -6.39
CA LYS A 65 -14.23 9.72 -6.27
C LYS A 65 -14.40 8.21 -6.16
N ALA A 66 -15.63 7.71 -6.09
CA ALA A 66 -15.93 6.28 -5.93
C ALA A 66 -15.28 5.40 -7.02
N HIS A 67 -15.20 5.91 -8.25
CA HIS A 67 -14.61 5.22 -9.40
C HIS A 67 -13.09 4.93 -9.26
N PHE A 68 -12.41 5.51 -8.26
CA PHE A 68 -11.00 5.19 -7.96
C PHE A 68 -10.81 3.99 -7.03
N ILE A 69 -11.82 3.61 -6.24
CA ILE A 69 -11.76 2.47 -5.31
C ILE A 69 -11.40 1.14 -6.01
N PRO A 70 -11.94 0.80 -7.19
CA PRO A 70 -11.55 -0.44 -7.88
C PRO A 70 -10.05 -0.51 -8.17
N ARG A 71 -9.43 0.62 -8.52
CA ARG A 71 -7.99 0.70 -8.79
C ARG A 71 -7.18 0.56 -7.51
N LEU A 72 -7.62 1.19 -6.42
CA LEU A 72 -7.01 1.04 -5.11
C LEU A 72 -7.05 -0.42 -4.64
N MET A 73 -8.22 -1.06 -4.71
CA MET A 73 -8.39 -2.46 -4.33
C MET A 73 -7.52 -3.40 -5.18
N ARG A 74 -7.41 -3.15 -6.49
CA ARG A 74 -6.52 -3.95 -7.36
C ARG A 74 -5.06 -3.89 -6.90
N ILE A 75 -4.55 -2.71 -6.54
CA ILE A 75 -3.18 -2.55 -6.02
C ILE A 75 -3.01 -3.36 -4.73
N LEU A 76 -3.98 -3.28 -3.82
CA LEU A 76 -3.90 -3.93 -2.51
C LEU A 76 -4.08 -5.45 -2.60
N VAL A 77 -4.89 -5.94 -3.55
CA VAL A 77 -5.00 -7.37 -3.86
C VAL A 77 -3.68 -7.88 -4.43
N HIS A 78 -3.11 -7.17 -5.41
CA HIS A 78 -1.82 -7.55 -5.97
C HIS A 78 -0.68 -7.52 -4.94
N SER A 79 -0.77 -6.62 -3.96
CA SER A 79 0.17 -6.53 -2.83
C SER A 79 -0.10 -7.55 -1.72
N GLY A 80 -1.09 -8.43 -1.88
CA GLY A 80 -1.39 -9.51 -0.94
C GLY A 80 -2.13 -9.11 0.33
N PHE A 81 -2.66 -7.87 0.41
CA PHE A 81 -3.45 -7.45 1.58
C PHE A 81 -4.89 -7.94 1.50
N PHE A 82 -5.46 -8.04 0.31
CA PHE A 82 -6.82 -8.59 0.13
C PHE A 82 -6.78 -9.68 -0.93
N ALA A 83 -7.80 -10.54 -0.92
CA ALA A 83 -8.01 -11.50 -1.99
C ALA A 83 -9.38 -11.27 -2.64
N GLN A 84 -9.53 -11.83 -3.85
CA GLN A 84 -10.82 -11.87 -4.53
C GLN A 84 -11.37 -13.29 -4.49
N GLU A 85 -12.67 -13.41 -4.23
CA GLU A 85 -13.39 -14.67 -4.26
C GLU A 85 -14.59 -14.58 -5.19
N SER A 86 -14.80 -15.64 -5.98
CA SER A 86 -15.95 -15.75 -6.86
C SER A 86 -17.22 -16.02 -6.04
N LEU A 87 -18.20 -15.14 -6.18
CA LEU A 87 -19.51 -15.26 -5.55
C LEU A 87 -20.49 -16.05 -6.43
N SER A 88 -21.55 -16.57 -5.81
CA SER A 88 -22.67 -17.17 -6.54
C SER A 88 -23.30 -16.12 -7.46
N GLY A 89 -23.27 -16.36 -8.78
CA GLY A 89 -23.73 -15.40 -9.79
C GLY A 89 -22.61 -14.77 -10.62
N GLY A 90 -21.35 -15.13 -10.40
CA GLY A 90 -20.22 -14.71 -11.24
C GLY A 90 -19.61 -13.36 -10.87
N GLU A 91 -20.14 -12.70 -9.83
CA GLU A 91 -19.52 -11.50 -9.25
C GLU A 91 -18.27 -11.85 -8.43
N GLN A 92 -17.39 -10.88 -8.26
CA GLN A 92 -16.18 -11.01 -7.44
C GLN A 92 -16.34 -10.21 -6.15
N GLY A 93 -16.15 -10.88 -5.02
CA GLY A 93 -16.10 -10.28 -3.69
C GLY A 93 -14.67 -10.10 -3.20
N TYR A 94 -14.45 -9.15 -2.30
CA TYR A 94 -13.17 -8.96 -1.61
C TYR A 94 -13.21 -9.57 -0.22
N VAL A 95 -12.12 -10.24 0.15
CA VAL A 95 -11.92 -10.81 1.49
C VAL A 95 -10.61 -10.32 2.11
N LEU A 96 -10.52 -10.40 3.44
CA LEU A 96 -9.29 -10.18 4.17
C LEU A 96 -8.31 -11.34 3.92
N THR A 97 -7.03 -11.00 3.97
CA THR A 97 -5.94 -11.98 4.15
C THR A 97 -5.44 -11.86 5.58
N ASP A 98 -4.55 -12.76 6.02
CA ASP A 98 -3.89 -12.63 7.31
C ASP A 98 -3.19 -11.26 7.48
N ALA A 99 -2.61 -10.73 6.40
CA ALA A 99 -1.92 -9.44 6.42
C ALA A 99 -2.87 -8.26 6.69
N SER A 100 -4.06 -8.23 6.07
CA SER A 100 -5.05 -7.17 6.36
C SER A 100 -5.83 -7.40 7.64
N ALA A 101 -6.00 -8.65 8.08
CA ALA A 101 -6.57 -8.97 9.38
C ALA A 101 -5.72 -8.43 10.54
N LEU A 102 -4.38 -8.38 10.39
CA LEU A 102 -3.51 -7.71 11.34
C LEU A 102 -3.76 -6.19 11.45
N LEU A 103 -4.34 -5.57 10.42
CA LEU A 103 -4.58 -4.11 10.37
C LEU A 103 -5.95 -3.67 10.93
N LEU A 104 -6.74 -4.61 11.46
CA LEU A 104 -8.02 -4.33 12.11
C LEU A 104 -7.84 -3.49 13.38
N LYS A 105 -8.80 -2.59 13.65
CA LYS A 105 -8.74 -1.70 14.83
C LYS A 105 -8.71 -2.44 16.16
N ASP A 106 -9.45 -3.54 16.24
CA ASP A 106 -9.65 -4.28 17.49
C ASP A 106 -8.55 -5.33 17.74
N ASN A 107 -7.56 -5.41 16.86
CA ASN A 107 -6.42 -6.32 17.04
C ASN A 107 -5.39 -5.68 17.99
N PRO A 108 -5.15 -6.26 19.18
CA PRO A 108 -4.23 -5.69 20.17
C PRO A 108 -2.76 -5.67 19.69
N MET A 109 -2.41 -6.54 18.73
CA MET A 109 -1.08 -6.63 18.13
C MET A 109 -1.02 -5.92 16.77
N SER A 110 -1.97 -5.04 16.46
CA SER A 110 -2.03 -4.41 15.16
C SER A 110 -0.81 -3.51 14.90
N PRO A 111 -0.10 -3.68 13.77
CA PRO A 111 0.94 -2.74 13.36
C PRO A 111 0.35 -1.44 12.80
N ARG A 112 -0.98 -1.27 12.79
CA ARG A 112 -1.68 -0.10 12.25
C ARG A 112 -1.16 1.24 12.81
N PRO A 113 -0.99 1.44 14.14
CA PRO A 113 -0.45 2.70 14.65
C PRO A 113 0.96 2.99 14.12
N PHE A 114 1.80 1.95 14.02
CA PHE A 114 3.16 2.06 13.51
C PHE A 114 3.18 2.38 12.01
N LEU A 115 2.36 1.69 11.21
CA LEU A 115 2.17 1.99 9.79
C LEU A 115 1.77 3.46 9.56
N LEU A 116 0.78 3.96 10.32
CA LEU A 116 0.30 5.34 10.19
C LEU A 116 1.34 6.36 10.66
N ALA A 117 2.12 6.04 11.70
CA ALA A 117 3.21 6.88 12.17
C ALA A 117 4.32 6.96 11.12
N MET A 118 4.87 5.82 10.68
CA MET A 118 5.99 5.74 9.73
C MET A 118 5.69 6.40 8.39
N LEU A 119 4.43 6.34 7.94
CA LEU A 119 4.02 6.95 6.68
C LEU A 119 3.45 8.37 6.86
N ASN A 120 3.57 8.98 8.05
CA ASN A 120 3.21 10.37 8.27
C ASN A 120 4.23 11.31 7.60
N PRO A 121 3.81 12.42 6.94
CA PRO A 121 4.70 13.42 6.38
C PRO A 121 5.86 13.84 7.30
N ILE A 122 5.61 13.98 8.60
CA ILE A 122 6.62 14.32 9.60
C ILE A 122 7.82 13.34 9.56
N LEU A 123 7.55 12.06 9.33
CA LEU A 123 8.58 11.01 9.24
C LEU A 123 9.01 10.71 7.80
N THR A 124 8.19 11.00 6.78
CA THR A 124 8.53 10.72 5.37
C THR A 124 9.23 11.88 4.65
N ASP A 125 8.98 13.13 5.03
CA ASP A 125 9.58 14.31 4.39
C ASP A 125 11.10 14.40 4.57
N PRO A 126 11.69 14.04 5.73
CA PRO A 126 13.15 14.06 5.91
C PRO A 126 13.93 13.24 4.87
N TRP A 127 13.34 12.16 4.35
CA TRP A 127 13.97 11.29 3.35
C TRP A 127 14.25 12.02 2.03
N GLN A 128 13.50 13.09 1.73
CA GLN A 128 13.72 13.93 0.53
C GLN A 128 15.01 14.76 0.62
N TYR A 129 15.55 14.94 1.82
CA TYR A 129 16.72 15.78 2.07
C TYR A 129 18.00 14.95 2.31
N LEU A 130 17.94 13.63 2.12
CA LEU A 130 19.09 12.74 2.32
C LEU A 130 20.30 13.12 1.47
N THR A 131 20.10 13.45 0.20
CA THR A 131 21.19 13.90 -0.69
C THR A 131 21.89 15.13 -0.13
N THR A 132 21.11 16.15 0.24
CA THR A 132 21.65 17.38 0.85
C THR A 132 22.34 17.08 2.17
N TRP A 133 21.80 16.16 2.97
CA TRP A 133 22.43 15.76 4.23
C TRP A 133 23.80 15.13 4.02
N PHE A 134 23.95 14.18 3.08
CA PHE A 134 25.24 13.56 2.76
C PHE A 134 26.27 14.54 2.21
N GLN A 135 25.82 15.63 1.59
CA GLN A 135 26.67 16.64 0.97
C GLN A 135 27.14 17.76 1.92
N ASN A 136 26.64 17.83 3.17
CA ASN A 136 26.92 18.95 4.07
C ASN A 136 27.41 18.51 5.45
N ASP A 137 28.51 19.12 5.93
CA ASP A 137 29.18 18.75 7.19
C ASP A 137 28.47 19.21 8.48
N PHE A 138 27.38 19.99 8.40
CA PHE A 138 26.67 20.52 9.59
C PHE A 138 25.14 20.39 9.53
N PRO A 139 24.47 20.04 10.66
CA PRO A 139 23.14 19.46 10.64
C PRO A 139 22.05 20.52 10.75
N LYS A 140 21.48 20.96 9.62
CA LYS A 140 20.17 21.63 9.66
C LYS A 140 19.02 20.63 9.81
N ILE A 141 19.26 19.35 9.57
CA ILE A 141 18.31 18.25 9.81
C ILE A 141 18.65 17.66 11.18
N ARG A 142 18.17 18.29 12.25
CA ARG A 142 18.37 17.77 13.61
C ARG A 142 17.55 16.49 13.83
N ARG A 143 18.26 15.46 14.32
CA ARG A 143 17.82 14.26 15.09
C ARG A 143 16.85 13.25 14.47
N PHE A 144 15.90 13.60 13.61
CA PHE A 144 14.86 12.64 13.20
C PHE A 144 15.39 11.43 12.41
N MET A 145 16.45 11.61 11.62
CA MET A 145 17.01 10.53 10.80
C MET A 145 17.69 9.43 11.60
N TRP A 146 18.19 9.72 12.80
CA TRP A 146 18.87 8.72 13.66
C TRP A 146 17.91 7.94 14.57
N CYS A 147 16.63 8.33 14.67
CA CYS A 147 15.66 7.62 15.51
C CYS A 147 14.88 6.52 14.76
N MET A 148 15.18 6.27 13.48
CA MET A 148 14.47 5.31 12.63
C MET A 148 15.35 4.17 12.08
N GLY A 149 16.56 4.01 12.60
CA GLY A 149 17.51 2.95 12.25
C GLY A 149 18.14 2.33 13.49
#